data_AF-A0A1H9XPP3-F1
#
_entry.id   AF-A0A1H9XPP3-F1
#
_cell.length_a   1.000
_cell.length_b   1.000
_cell.length_c   1.000
_cell.angle_alpha   90.00
_cell.angle_beta   90.00
_cell.angle_gamma   90.00
#
_symmetry.space_group_name_H-M   'P 1'
#
loop_
_entity.id
_entity.type
_entity.pdbx_description
1 polymer ?
#
loop_
_entity_poly.entity_id
_entity_poly.type
_entity_poly.pdbx_seq_one_letter_code
_entity_poly.pdbx_strand_id
1 'polypeptide(L)'
;MIMNRRKFSTALLAGAAASLASTNSMAAPAIARPQKTRNIVFVHGLFADGSCWSEVISRLQPKGLNITSVQNPLTTLPESIAAAERVLARQDGPTVLVGHSFGGMVVT
;
A
#
# COMPACT_ATOMS: atom_id res chain seq x y z
N MET A 1 -43.70 -42.24 -1.68
CA MET A 1 -42.91 -42.93 -0.65
C MET A 1 -43.40 -42.45 0.71
N ILE A 2 -44.14 -43.28 1.46
CA ILE A 2 -44.76 -42.91 2.74
C ILE A 2 -43.71 -43.03 3.85
N MET A 3 -43.42 -41.92 4.54
CA MET A 3 -42.42 -41.85 5.61
C MET A 3 -43.05 -42.24 6.95
N ASN A 4 -42.49 -43.22 7.67
CA ASN A 4 -42.97 -43.63 9.01
C ASN A 4 -42.12 -43.00 10.11
N ARG A 5 -42.73 -42.77 11.28
CA ARG A 5 -42.21 -42.08 12.49
C ARG A 5 -40.80 -42.52 12.90
N ARG A 6 -40.48 -43.80 12.74
CA ARG A 6 -39.15 -44.36 13.09
C ARG A 6 -38.01 -43.83 12.20
N LYS A 7 -38.30 -43.44 10.95
CA LYS A 7 -37.33 -42.85 10.02
C LYS A 7 -37.08 -41.37 10.31
N PHE A 8 -37.98 -40.70 11.03
CA PHE A 8 -37.83 -39.29 11.40
C PHE A 8 -36.92 -39.13 12.63
N SER A 9 -36.96 -40.07 13.59
CA SER A 9 -36.15 -40.00 14.81
C SER A 9 -34.66 -40.28 14.60
N THR A 10 -34.28 -41.01 13.55
CA THR A 10 -32.87 -41.31 13.26
C THR A 10 -32.14 -40.17 12.54
N ALA A 11 -32.87 -39.23 11.92
CA ALA A 11 -32.26 -38.09 11.24
C ALA A 11 -31.86 -36.95 12.19
N LEU A 12 -32.42 -36.87 13.40
CA LEU A 12 -32.11 -35.79 14.35
C LEU A 12 -30.80 -36.01 15.14
N LEU A 13 -30.35 -37.24 15.33
CA LEU A 13 -29.14 -37.54 16.12
C LEU A 13 -27.84 -37.46 15.31
N ALA A 14 -27.89 -37.52 13.98
CA ALA A 14 -26.72 -37.34 13.13
C ALA A 14 -26.37 -35.86 12.87
N GLY A 15 -27.32 -34.93 13.10
CA GLY A 15 -27.11 -33.49 12.88
C GLY A 15 -26.42 -32.76 14.05
N ALA A 16 -26.48 -33.30 15.27
CA ALA A 16 -25.97 -32.62 16.46
C ALA A 16 -24.46 -32.83 16.73
N ALA A 17 -23.85 -33.85 16.11
CA ALA A 17 -22.43 -34.17 16.33
C ALA A 17 -21.47 -33.43 15.39
N ALA A 18 -21.95 -32.85 14.29
CA ALA A 18 -21.11 -32.18 13.29
C ALA A 18 -20.98 -30.66 13.52
N SER A 19 -21.76 -30.06 14.41
CA SER A 19 -21.81 -28.60 14.60
C SER A 19 -20.83 -28.05 15.66
N LEU A 20 -20.08 -28.92 16.35
CA LEU A 20 -19.18 -28.51 17.44
C LEU A 20 -17.70 -28.37 17.04
N ALA A 21 -17.32 -28.65 15.79
CA ALA A 21 -15.91 -28.80 15.40
C ALA A 21 -15.37 -27.75 14.41
N SER A 22 -16.06 -26.63 14.18
CA SER A 22 -15.59 -25.64 13.20
C SER A 22 -15.63 -24.21 13.71
N THR A 23 -14.94 -23.95 14.82
CA THR A 23 -14.44 -22.61 15.11
C THR A 23 -13.11 -22.43 14.37
N ASN A 24 -13.17 -22.23 13.05
CA ASN A 24 -12.06 -21.61 12.35
C ASN A 24 -12.00 -20.17 12.85
N SER A 25 -11.19 -19.92 13.88
CA SER A 25 -10.76 -18.57 14.23
C SER A 25 -10.06 -18.00 13.01
N MET A 26 -10.78 -17.21 12.22
CA MET A 26 -10.17 -16.36 11.21
C MET A 26 -9.32 -15.35 11.98
N ALA A 27 -8.03 -15.67 12.14
CA ALA A 27 -7.06 -14.70 12.59
C ALA A 27 -7.19 -13.50 11.64
N ALA A 28 -7.62 -12.36 12.18
CA ALA A 28 -7.59 -11.11 11.43
C ALA A 28 -6.18 -10.95 10.86
N PRO A 29 -6.02 -10.55 9.58
CA PRO A 29 -4.69 -10.35 9.02
C PRO A 29 -3.94 -9.41 9.96
N ALA A 30 -2.79 -9.86 10.45
CA ALA A 30 -1.95 -9.02 11.26
C ALA A 30 -1.65 -7.76 10.44
N ILE A 31 -2.13 -6.60 10.90
CA ILE A 31 -1.77 -5.33 10.29
C ILE A 31 -0.25 -5.23 10.45
N ALA A 32 0.47 -5.43 9.34
CA ALA A 32 1.92 -5.34 9.33
C ALA A 32 2.31 -3.99 9.93
N ARG A 33 3.18 -4.01 10.95
CA ARG A 33 3.68 -2.77 11.53
C ARG A 33 4.31 -1.95 10.39
N PRO A 34 3.97 -0.66 10.24
CA PRO A 34 4.49 0.15 9.15
C PRO A 34 6.02 0.06 9.14
N GLN A 35 6.56 -0.41 8.02
CA GLN A 35 7.99 -0.60 7.89
C GLN A 35 8.66 0.77 7.98
N LYS A 36 9.65 0.89 8.88
CA LYS A 36 10.37 2.15 9.07
C LYS A 36 11.14 2.46 7.78
N THR A 37 10.61 3.42 7.02
CA THR A 37 11.20 3.90 5.77
C THR A 37 12.30 4.92 6.03
N ARG A 38 13.34 4.89 5.19
CA ARG A 38 14.41 5.89 5.17
C ARG A 38 14.49 6.62 3.83
N ASN A 39 13.83 6.13 2.78
CA ASN A 39 13.83 6.72 1.46
C ASN A 39 12.63 7.64 1.28
N ILE A 40 12.87 8.84 0.74
CA ILE A 40 11.83 9.80 0.37
C ILE A 40 12.10 10.28 -1.05
N VAL A 41 11.09 10.16 -1.91
CA VAL A 41 11.12 10.66 -3.28
C VAL A 41 10.10 11.79 -3.40
N PHE A 42 10.58 12.99 -3.75
CA PHE A 42 9.74 14.16 -3.97
C PHE A 42 9.45 14.36 -5.47
N VAL A 43 8.20 14.69 -5.80
CA VAL A 43 7.74 15.03 -7.16
C VAL A 43 7.13 16.44 -7.13
N HIS A 44 7.66 17.35 -7.96
CA HIS A 44 7.24 18.75 -7.98
C HIS A 44 5.97 18.97 -8.81
N GLY A 45 5.33 20.12 -8.61
CA GLY A 45 4.16 20.54 -9.39
C GLY A 45 4.52 21.27 -10.68
N LEU A 46 3.49 21.79 -11.38
CA LEU A 46 3.67 22.68 -12.52
C LEU A 46 4.38 23.97 -12.11
N PHE A 47 5.09 24.60 -13.04
CA PHE A 47 5.83 25.86 -12.85
C PHE A 47 6.94 25.83 -11.79
N ALA A 48 7.35 24.64 -11.38
CA ALA A 48 8.46 24.43 -10.46
C ALA A 48 9.46 23.45 -11.10
N ASP A 49 10.60 23.32 -10.45
CA ASP A 49 11.51 22.19 -10.61
C ASP A 49 11.84 21.63 -9.21
N GLY A 50 12.57 20.51 -9.15
CA GLY A 50 12.90 19.80 -7.92
C GLY A 50 13.76 20.57 -6.92
N SER A 51 14.34 21.71 -7.29
CA SER A 51 14.98 22.63 -6.35
C SER A 51 13.98 23.27 -5.38
N CYS A 52 12.66 23.24 -5.68
CA CYS A 52 11.63 23.71 -4.76
C CYS A 52 11.61 22.94 -3.42
N TRP A 53 12.21 21.75 -3.40
CA TRP A 53 12.36 20.93 -2.19
C TRP A 53 13.66 21.20 -1.43
N SER A 54 14.55 22.09 -1.88
CA SER A 54 15.90 22.24 -1.30
C SER A 54 15.89 22.54 0.20
N GLU A 55 14.99 23.41 0.68
CA GLU A 55 14.85 23.73 2.10
C GLU A 55 14.30 22.54 2.92
N VAL A 56 13.41 21.74 2.33
CA VAL A 56 12.87 20.52 2.95
C VAL A 56 13.96 19.45 3.03
N ILE A 57 14.70 19.25 1.93
CA ILE A 57 15.82 18.31 1.82
C ILE A 57 16.88 18.62 2.88
N SER A 58 17.29 19.89 3.01
CA SER A 58 18.34 20.30 3.97
C SER A 58 17.94 20.07 5.43
N ARG A 59 16.65 20.08 5.75
CA ARG A 59 16.13 19.79 7.11
C ARG A 59 15.99 18.30 7.39
N LEU A 60 15.81 17.48 6.37
CA LEU A 60 15.55 16.05 6.51
C LEU A 60 16.80 15.19 6.37
N GLN A 61 17.76 15.57 5.53
CA GLN A 61 19.02 14.85 5.36
C GLN A 61 19.79 14.67 6.69
N PRO A 62 19.92 15.68 7.59
CA PRO A 62 20.57 15.51 8.90
C PRO A 62 19.88 14.48 9.81
N LYS A 63 18.63 14.12 9.55
CA LYS A 63 17.89 13.06 10.26
C LYS A 63 18.23 11.65 9.73
N GLY A 64 19.18 11.57 8.80
CA GLY A 64 19.68 10.36 8.14
C GLY A 64 18.69 9.76 7.13
N LEU A 65 17.78 10.57 6.60
CA LEU A 65 16.86 10.15 5.53
C LEU A 65 17.56 10.27 4.18
N ASN A 66 17.38 9.25 3.34
CA ASN A 66 17.82 9.25 1.96
C ASN A 66 16.74 9.94 1.12
N ILE A 67 17.08 11.08 0.50
CA ILE A 67 16.11 11.91 -0.20
C ILE A 67 16.53 12.12 -1.64
N THR A 68 15.60 11.88 -2.57
CA THR A 68 15.74 12.17 -3.99
C THR A 68 14.61 13.09 -4.45
N SER A 69 14.94 14.09 -5.27
CA SER A 69 13.95 14.96 -5.93
C SER A 69 13.88 14.59 -7.41
N VAL A 70 12.68 14.30 -7.91
CA VAL A 70 12.45 13.97 -9.32
C VAL A 70 12.38 15.27 -10.13
N GLN A 71 13.18 15.37 -11.20
CA GLN A 71 12.93 16.35 -12.26
C GLN A 71 11.96 15.76 -13.26
N ASN A 72 10.66 16.02 -13.04
CA ASN A 72 9.64 15.62 -13.99
C ASN A 72 9.60 16.63 -15.15
N PRO A 73 9.61 16.18 -16.42
CA PRO A 73 9.81 17.04 -17.58
C PRO A 73 8.67 18.04 -17.84
N LEU A 74 7.47 17.84 -17.26
CA LEU A 74 6.28 18.69 -17.46
C LEU A 74 5.81 18.81 -18.92
N THR A 75 6.33 17.98 -19.82
CA THR A 75 5.94 17.89 -21.24
C THR A 75 4.65 17.09 -21.39
N THR A 76 4.61 15.88 -20.83
CA THR A 76 3.42 15.02 -20.78
C THR A 76 3.33 14.29 -19.44
N LEU A 77 2.12 13.83 -19.08
CA LEU A 77 1.92 13.03 -17.86
C LEU A 77 2.68 11.69 -17.92
N PRO A 78 2.62 10.90 -19.01
CA PRO A 78 3.39 9.65 -19.10
C PRO A 78 4.90 9.84 -18.95
N GLU A 79 5.47 10.89 -19.51
CA GLU A 79 6.91 11.18 -19.34
C GLU A 79 7.25 11.61 -17.92
N SER A 80 6.33 12.28 -17.23
CA SER A 80 6.47 12.63 -15.81
C SER A 80 6.43 11.40 -14.91
N ILE A 81 5.54 10.44 -15.20
CA ILE A 81 5.48 9.13 -14.54
C ILE A 81 6.78 8.36 -14.79
N ALA A 82 7.21 8.25 -16.04
CA ALA A 82 8.44 7.53 -16.40
C ALA A 82 9.71 8.14 -15.76
N ALA A 83 9.73 9.46 -15.51
CA ALA A 83 10.80 10.10 -14.75
C ALA A 83 10.79 9.68 -13.28
N ALA A 84 9.61 9.65 -12.64
CA ALA A 84 9.46 9.21 -11.26
C ALA A 84 9.78 7.71 -11.09
N GLU A 85 9.32 6.85 -11.99
CA GLU A 85 9.60 5.40 -11.98
C GLU A 85 11.10 5.12 -12.07
N ARG A 86 11.85 5.82 -12.94
CA ARG A 86 13.31 5.67 -13.01
C ARG A 86 14.01 6.08 -11.71
N VAL A 87 13.46 7.02 -10.95
CA VAL A 87 14.01 7.41 -9.64
C VAL A 87 13.64 6.39 -8.57
N LEU A 88 12.40 5.88 -8.60
CA LEU A 88 11.92 4.84 -7.69
C LEU A 88 12.68 3.52 -7.86
N ALA A 89 12.98 3.13 -9.09
CA ALA A 89 13.76 1.93 -9.40
C ALA A 89 15.21 1.96 -8.86
N ARG A 90 15.69 3.13 -8.43
CA ARG A 90 17.01 3.32 -7.81
C ARG A 90 16.97 3.39 -6.29
N GLN A 91 15.79 3.27 -5.66
CA GLN A 91 15.67 3.29 -4.21
C GLN A 91 15.86 1.88 -3.63
N ASP A 92 16.66 1.78 -2.58
CA ASP A 92 16.88 0.51 -1.86
C ASP A 92 15.93 0.41 -0.66
N GLY A 93 14.83 -0.34 -0.84
CA GLY A 93 13.85 -0.62 0.21
C GLY A 93 12.62 0.32 0.21
N PRO A 94 11.80 0.28 1.28
CA PRO A 94 10.55 1.03 1.35
C PRO A 94 10.80 2.52 1.13
N THR A 95 9.91 3.15 0.38
CA THR A 95 10.04 4.54 -0.06
C THR A 95 8.74 5.30 0.20
N VAL A 96 8.87 6.50 0.76
CA VAL A 96 7.77 7.46 0.79
C VAL A 96 7.80 8.26 -0.51
N LEU A 97 6.73 8.19 -1.28
CA LEU A 97 6.55 9.00 -2.48
C LEU A 97 5.66 10.19 -2.15
N VAL A 98 6.13 11.41 -2.45
CA VAL A 98 5.46 12.66 -2.08
C VAL A 98 5.27 13.52 -3.32
N GLY A 99 4.03 13.87 -3.64
CA GLY A 99 3.67 14.81 -4.71
C GLY A 99 3.08 16.09 -4.16
N HIS A 100 3.45 17.24 -4.75
CA HIS A 100 2.81 18.53 -4.46
C HIS A 100 2.06 19.04 -5.69
N SER A 101 0.82 19.51 -5.51
CA SER A 101 -0.03 20.05 -6.58
C SER A 101 -0.15 19.05 -7.75
N PHE A 102 0.21 19.43 -8.99
CA PHE A 102 0.26 18.53 -10.16
C PHE A 102 1.10 17.26 -9.91
N GLY A 103 2.15 17.34 -9.09
CA GLY A 103 2.93 16.17 -8.68
C GLY A 103 2.06 15.10 -8.00
N GLY A 104 0.92 15.49 -7.42
CA GLY A 104 -0.12 14.58 -6.92
C GLY A 104 -0.67 13.63 -7.98
N MET A 105 -0.83 14.08 -9.23
CA MET A 105 -1.27 13.23 -10.34
C MET A 105 -0.21 12.23 -10.80
N VAL A 106 1.07 12.49 -10.51
CA VAL A 106 2.16 11.57 -10.85
C VAL A 106 2.26 10.43 -9.81
N VAL A 107 1.77 10.65 -8.58
CA VAL A 107 1.94 9.73 -7.45
C VAL A 107 0.68 8.95 -7.06
N THR A 108 -0.45 9.15 -7.77
CA THR A 108 -1.76 8.51 -7.49
C THR A 108 -2.29 7.82 -8.74
#